data_AF-A0A2E5XFI4-F1
#
_entry.id   AF-A0A2E5XFI4-F1
#
_cell.length_a   1.000
_cell.length_b   1.000
_cell.length_c   1.000
_cell.angle_alpha   90.00
_cell.angle_beta   90.00
_cell.angle_gamma   90.00
#
_symmetry.space_group_name_H-M   'P 1'
#
loop_
_entity.id
_entity.type
_entity.pdbx_description
1 polymer ?
#
loop_
_entity_poly.entity_id
_entity_poly.type
_entity_poly.pdbx_seq_one_letter_code
_entity_poly.pdbx_strand_id
1 'polypeptide(L)'
;MVVLRPFHPFVQRTMSKPSKLLFNPLFLAATGIFLLGLAAVVITSSVVKDTGDSGDSSATRIAKSSRRPSDLSNPEASSGPRKSKGKTTEEMKGNGRNASPVVVAEKSRRKELMIRTSVEARNELKGLREKYRTEFDTPEARKEFSERIRAVTDAEERKRLLAEHDEARRAARTRKEAEHGFPGRAREKRLIALMQVQNLWRMNSFVAQNEALKEDAEQFDDSLAEWVAHSEGMSEEEFHRSFNTLRTTLNALRVRNGP
;
A
#
# COMPACT_ATOMS: atom_id res chain seq x y z
N MET A 1 -21.68 73.71 -41.24
CA MET A 1 -22.38 74.84 -40.59
C MET A 1 -22.85 74.36 -39.23
N VAL A 2 -22.61 75.20 -38.23
CA VAL A 2 -22.62 74.91 -36.78
C VAL A 2 -23.99 74.42 -36.29
N VAL A 3 -24.02 73.37 -35.47
CA VAL A 3 -25.16 73.04 -34.61
C VAL A 3 -24.74 73.28 -33.16
N LEU A 4 -25.30 74.35 -32.59
CA LEU A 4 -25.20 74.75 -31.18
C LEU A 4 -26.16 73.91 -30.30
N ARG A 5 -25.69 73.60 -29.10
CA ARG A 5 -26.37 72.91 -27.97
C ARG A 5 -27.51 73.75 -27.35
N PRO A 6 -28.27 73.15 -26.42
CA PRO A 6 -28.20 73.57 -25.00
C PRO A 6 -28.11 72.35 -24.03
N PHE A 7 -27.20 72.25 -23.04
CA PHE A 7 -27.17 72.83 -21.66
C PHE A 7 -28.45 72.55 -20.82
N HIS A 8 -28.49 71.47 -20.00
CA HIS A 8 -28.16 71.31 -18.53
C HIS A 8 -29.39 71.55 -17.59
N PRO A 9 -29.48 71.03 -16.33
CA PRO A 9 -28.38 70.77 -15.38
C PRO A 9 -28.49 69.51 -14.45
N PHE A 10 -27.39 69.29 -13.71
CA PHE A 10 -27.27 68.78 -12.32
C PHE A 10 -27.99 67.49 -11.88
N VAL A 11 -27.21 66.49 -11.44
CA VAL A 11 -26.97 66.15 -10.02
C VAL A 11 -25.69 65.30 -9.91
N GLN A 12 -24.74 65.73 -9.09
CA GLN A 12 -23.61 64.95 -8.61
C GLN A 12 -24.10 63.85 -7.64
N ARG A 13 -23.52 62.65 -7.72
CA ARG A 13 -23.06 61.93 -6.52
C ARG A 13 -22.00 60.90 -6.88
N THR A 14 -20.80 61.18 -6.40
CA THR A 14 -19.77 60.19 -6.09
C THR A 14 -20.37 59.08 -5.23
N MET A 15 -19.93 57.84 -5.43
CA MET A 15 -19.58 56.90 -4.35
C MET A 15 -18.99 55.61 -4.95
N SER A 16 -18.04 55.12 -4.19
CA SER A 16 -17.20 53.93 -4.28
C SER A 16 -17.90 52.62 -4.62
N LYS A 17 -17.11 51.69 -5.19
CA LYS A 17 -17.33 50.25 -5.36
C LYS A 17 -18.02 49.61 -4.14
N PRO A 18 -18.77 48.50 -4.34
CA PRO A 18 -18.10 47.22 -4.12
C PRO A 18 -18.41 46.15 -5.18
N SER A 19 -17.44 45.26 -5.31
CA SER A 19 -17.47 43.96 -5.99
C SER A 19 -18.78 43.20 -5.78
N LYS A 20 -19.48 42.89 -6.86
CA LYS A 20 -20.52 41.85 -6.89
C LYS A 20 -19.84 40.49 -6.90
N LEU A 21 -19.47 40.04 -5.70
CA LEU A 21 -19.14 38.66 -5.41
C LEU A 21 -20.31 38.07 -4.62
N LEU A 22 -20.72 36.87 -5.02
CA LEU A 22 -21.43 35.87 -4.22
C LEU A 22 -22.95 36.08 -4.00
N PHE A 23 -23.74 35.45 -4.87
CA PHE A 23 -24.99 34.80 -4.45
C PHE A 23 -25.16 33.49 -5.22
N ASN A 24 -24.47 32.44 -4.74
CA ASN A 24 -24.73 31.07 -5.14
C ASN A 24 -25.45 30.38 -3.96
N PRO A 25 -26.71 29.92 -4.12
CA PRO A 25 -27.54 29.42 -3.01
C PRO A 25 -27.08 28.09 -2.38
N LEU A 26 -25.92 27.55 -2.80
CA LEU A 26 -25.30 26.35 -2.21
C LEU A 26 -24.48 26.61 -0.95
N PHE A 27 -24.20 27.87 -0.60
CA PHE A 27 -23.41 28.21 0.60
C PHE A 27 -24.23 28.41 1.89
N LEU A 28 -25.58 28.39 1.83
CA LEU A 28 -26.44 28.58 3.00
C LEU A 28 -26.94 27.29 3.66
N ALA A 29 -26.67 26.11 3.08
CA ALA A 29 -27.07 24.84 3.67
C ALA A 29 -26.02 24.23 4.62
N ALA A 30 -24.80 24.75 4.64
CA ALA A 30 -23.69 24.21 5.45
C ALA A 30 -23.55 24.84 6.84
N THR A 31 -24.22 25.96 7.12
CA THR A 31 -24.15 26.65 8.43
C THR A 31 -25.34 26.37 9.36
N GLY A 32 -26.30 25.53 8.95
CA GLY A 32 -27.51 25.23 9.73
C GLY A 32 -27.46 23.99 10.63
N ILE A 33 -26.48 23.09 10.45
CA ILE A 33 -26.46 21.79 11.17
C ILE A 33 -25.53 21.82 12.41
N PHE A 34 -24.66 22.82 12.52
CA PHE A 34 -23.65 22.86 13.59
C PHE A 34 -24.17 23.40 14.95
N LEU A 35 -25.36 24.03 14.98
CA LEU A 35 -25.91 24.67 16.19
C LEU A 35 -27.00 23.88 16.92
N LEU A 36 -27.32 22.65 16.49
CA LEU A 36 -28.29 21.78 17.17
C LEU A 36 -27.68 20.52 17.81
N GLY A 37 -26.36 20.34 17.71
CA GLY A 37 -25.64 19.17 18.27
C GLY A 37 -24.99 19.38 19.65
N LEU A 38 -25.10 20.57 20.25
CA LEU A 38 -24.39 20.92 21.49
C LEU A 38 -25.23 20.82 22.77
N ALA A 39 -26.50 20.37 22.68
CA ALA A 39 -27.39 20.23 23.85
C ALA A 39 -27.66 18.78 24.30
N ALA A 40 -27.09 17.76 23.63
CA ALA A 40 -27.46 16.35 23.88
C ALA A 40 -26.38 15.47 24.56
N VAL A 41 -25.22 16.01 24.94
CA VAL A 41 -24.10 15.20 25.50
C VAL A 41 -23.97 15.31 27.03
N VAL A 42 -24.82 16.08 27.72
CA VAL A 42 -24.67 16.34 29.17
C VAL A 42 -25.40 15.33 30.08
N ILE A 43 -26.10 14.31 29.57
CA ILE A 43 -26.96 13.45 30.43
C ILE A 43 -26.51 11.98 30.61
N THR A 44 -25.45 11.49 29.96
CA THR A 44 -25.06 10.06 30.12
C THR A 44 -23.77 9.81 30.89
N SER A 45 -23.18 10.81 31.55
CA SER A 45 -22.06 10.60 32.48
C SER A 45 -22.55 10.50 33.93
N SER A 46 -23.12 9.36 34.31
CA SER A 46 -23.09 8.90 35.70
C SER A 46 -23.47 7.41 35.79
N VAL A 47 -22.84 6.69 36.74
CA VAL A 47 -23.16 5.30 37.17
C VAL A 47 -22.53 4.25 36.21
N VAL A 48 -21.43 3.52 36.49
CA VAL A 48 -21.00 2.76 37.68
C VAL A 48 -19.48 2.47 37.61
N LYS A 49 -18.89 2.27 38.80
CA LYS A 49 -17.50 1.94 39.12
C LYS A 49 -17.37 0.43 39.47
N ASP A 50 -16.12 -0.06 39.48
CA ASP A 50 -15.62 -1.29 40.11
C ASP A 50 -15.86 -2.61 39.33
N THR A 51 -14.96 -3.58 39.22
CA THR A 51 -13.61 -3.86 39.77
C THR A 51 -13.10 -5.06 38.95
N GLY A 52 -11.81 -5.11 38.59
CA GLY A 52 -11.28 -6.22 37.80
C GLY A 52 -9.76 -6.34 37.91
N ASP A 53 -9.37 -7.04 38.96
CA ASP A 53 -8.19 -7.91 39.13
C ASP A 53 -6.87 -7.56 38.41
N SER A 54 -5.85 -7.28 39.23
CA SER A 54 -4.50 -6.93 38.80
C SER A 54 -3.67 -8.21 38.61
N GLY A 55 -3.63 -8.71 37.38
CA GLY A 55 -2.77 -9.83 36.97
C GLY A 55 -1.48 -9.35 36.26
N ASP A 56 -0.36 -9.63 36.90
CA ASP A 56 1.04 -9.72 36.42
C ASP A 56 1.55 -8.76 35.30
N SER A 57 2.38 -7.81 35.73
CA SER A 57 3.21 -6.99 34.84
C SER A 57 4.54 -7.68 34.52
N SER A 58 4.57 -8.45 33.43
CA SER A 58 5.83 -8.92 32.85
C SER A 58 6.52 -7.78 32.09
N ALA A 59 7.49 -7.15 32.76
CA ALA A 59 8.35 -6.13 32.19
C ALA A 59 9.19 -6.71 31.03
N THR A 60 8.75 -6.46 29.79
CA THR A 60 9.54 -6.73 28.60
C THR A 60 10.63 -5.66 28.47
N ARG A 61 11.87 -6.07 28.72
CA ARG A 61 13.07 -5.24 28.56
C ARG A 61 13.17 -4.72 27.12
N ILE A 62 13.33 -3.40 26.99
CA ILE A 62 13.67 -2.72 25.75
C ILE A 62 15.06 -3.18 25.31
N ALA A 63 15.15 -3.93 24.21
CA ALA A 63 16.43 -4.30 23.62
C ALA A 63 17.10 -3.06 23.00
N LYS A 64 18.30 -2.75 23.50
CA LYS A 64 19.20 -1.71 23.00
C LYS A 64 19.45 -1.88 21.50
N SER A 65 19.27 -0.79 20.75
CA SER A 65 19.76 -0.65 19.37
C SER A 65 21.27 -0.88 19.32
N SER A 66 21.70 -1.96 18.67
CA SER A 66 23.12 -2.21 18.40
C SER A 66 23.61 -1.25 17.31
N ARG A 67 24.66 -0.50 17.64
CA ARG A 67 25.39 0.39 16.74
C ARG A 67 26.02 -0.43 15.61
N ARG A 68 25.77 0.02 14.38
CA ARG A 68 26.44 -0.43 13.15
C ARG A 68 27.94 -0.15 13.28
N PRO A 69 28.86 -1.10 13.02
CA PRO A 69 30.27 -0.80 12.93
C PRO A 69 30.50 0.01 11.66
N SER A 70 31.00 1.23 11.83
CA SER A 70 31.70 1.98 10.80
C SER A 70 33.09 1.38 10.67
N ASP A 71 33.40 0.83 9.50
CA ASP A 71 34.80 0.63 9.11
C ASP A 71 35.03 1.22 7.72
N LEU A 72 36.04 2.08 7.68
CA LEU A 72 36.67 2.67 6.49
C LEU A 72 37.45 1.54 5.81
N SER A 73 37.48 1.32 4.50
CA SER A 73 38.23 2.12 3.53
C SER A 73 38.37 1.29 2.24
N ASN A 74 37.94 1.82 1.09
CA ASN A 74 38.68 1.78 -0.18
C ASN A 74 37.90 2.54 -1.27
N PRO A 75 38.41 3.68 -1.78
CA PRO A 75 37.81 4.41 -2.87
C PRO A 75 38.56 4.11 -4.16
N GLU A 76 38.24 3.01 -4.85
CA GLU A 76 38.55 2.88 -6.28
C GLU A 76 37.81 1.68 -6.91
N ALA A 77 36.65 1.96 -7.50
CA ALA A 77 36.09 1.17 -8.59
C ALA A 77 35.00 2.00 -9.28
N SER A 78 35.44 2.74 -10.31
CA SER A 78 34.62 3.45 -11.28
C SER A 78 33.41 2.61 -11.71
N SER A 79 32.21 3.01 -11.29
CA SER A 79 30.93 2.49 -11.77
C SER A 79 30.59 3.14 -13.12
N GLY A 80 31.17 2.60 -14.19
CA GLY A 80 30.68 2.86 -15.55
C GLY A 80 29.32 2.18 -15.76
N PRO A 81 28.38 2.78 -16.52
CA PRO A 81 27.07 2.17 -16.78
C PRO A 81 27.24 0.93 -17.66
N ARG A 82 26.95 -0.26 -17.11
CA ARG A 82 26.84 -1.49 -17.91
C ARG A 82 25.63 -1.39 -18.84
N LYS A 83 25.89 -1.01 -20.10
CA LYS A 83 24.94 -1.09 -21.21
C LYS A 83 24.43 -2.52 -21.33
N SER A 84 23.10 -2.69 -21.31
CA SER A 84 22.46 -3.95 -21.69
C SER A 84 22.81 -4.24 -23.15
N LYS A 85 23.52 -5.35 -23.41
CA LYS A 85 23.72 -5.86 -24.75
C LYS A 85 22.39 -6.49 -25.17
N GLY A 86 21.56 -5.72 -25.87
CA GLY A 86 20.34 -6.23 -26.49
C GLY A 86 20.69 -7.38 -27.42
N LYS A 87 19.91 -8.47 -27.38
CA LYS A 87 20.01 -9.55 -28.36
C LYS A 87 19.86 -8.95 -29.76
N THR A 88 20.80 -9.26 -30.65
CA THR A 88 20.72 -8.85 -32.04
C THR A 88 19.62 -9.63 -32.74
N THR A 89 18.97 -8.98 -33.71
CA THR A 89 17.86 -9.50 -34.52
C THR A 89 18.20 -10.78 -35.30
N GLU A 90 19.49 -11.12 -35.44
CA GLU A 90 19.98 -12.38 -35.99
C GLU A 90 19.73 -13.59 -35.06
N GLU A 91 19.77 -13.42 -33.74
CA GLU A 91 19.44 -14.50 -32.78
C GLU A 91 17.94 -14.79 -32.70
N MET A 92 17.08 -13.92 -33.25
CA MET A 92 15.62 -14.10 -33.29
C MET A 92 15.13 -14.83 -34.55
N LYS A 93 15.97 -15.00 -35.57
CA LYS A 93 15.66 -15.80 -36.77
C LYS A 93 16.39 -17.13 -36.69
N GLY A 94 15.76 -18.11 -36.06
CA GLY A 94 16.20 -19.50 -36.12
C GLY A 94 16.33 -19.95 -37.58
N ASN A 95 17.57 -20.13 -38.03
CA ASN A 95 17.87 -20.74 -39.31
C ASN A 95 18.70 -22.01 -39.05
N GLY A 96 17.99 -23.12 -38.91
CA GLY A 96 18.59 -24.44 -38.75
C GLY A 96 17.56 -25.48 -39.12
N ARG A 97 17.85 -26.26 -40.15
CA ARG A 97 17.00 -27.30 -40.78
C ARG A 97 16.60 -28.47 -39.86
N ASN A 98 16.79 -28.33 -38.55
CA ASN A 98 16.33 -29.21 -37.50
C ASN A 98 15.68 -28.33 -36.43
N ALA A 99 14.47 -27.83 -36.71
CA ALA A 99 13.64 -27.22 -35.69
C ALA A 99 13.14 -28.33 -34.76
N SER A 100 14.05 -28.85 -33.92
CA SER A 100 13.64 -29.53 -32.71
C SER A 100 12.77 -28.53 -31.95
N PRO A 101 11.53 -28.89 -31.55
CA PRO A 101 10.72 -27.98 -30.76
C PRO A 101 11.60 -27.52 -29.60
N VAL A 102 11.72 -26.20 -29.41
CA VAL A 102 12.45 -25.65 -28.26
C VAL A 102 11.76 -26.23 -27.03
N VAL A 103 12.33 -27.31 -26.47
CA VAL A 103 11.81 -27.95 -25.28
C VAL A 103 12.10 -26.96 -24.17
N VAL A 104 11.09 -26.14 -23.86
CA VAL A 104 11.12 -25.20 -22.74
C VAL A 104 11.33 -26.06 -21.49
N ALA A 105 12.53 -25.96 -20.89
CA ALA A 105 12.89 -26.76 -19.73
C ALA A 105 11.84 -26.56 -18.63
N GLU A 106 11.47 -27.63 -17.92
CA GLU A 106 10.41 -27.61 -16.91
C GLU A 106 10.66 -26.54 -15.83
N LYS A 107 11.92 -26.35 -15.41
CA LYS A 107 12.34 -25.27 -14.50
C LYS A 107 12.02 -23.86 -15.02
N SER A 108 12.06 -23.65 -16.35
CA SER A 108 11.68 -22.37 -16.96
C SER A 108 10.15 -22.17 -17.00
N ARG A 109 9.38 -23.24 -17.23
CA ARG A 109 7.91 -23.21 -17.14
C ARG A 109 7.42 -22.91 -15.72
N ARG A 110 8.06 -23.50 -14.71
CA ARG A 110 7.76 -23.24 -13.29
C ARG A 110 8.07 -21.81 -12.91
N LYS A 111 9.23 -21.29 -13.31
CA LYS A 111 9.59 -19.87 -13.14
C LYS A 111 8.53 -18.95 -13.73
N GLU A 112 8.09 -19.21 -14.96
CA GLU A 112 7.05 -18.41 -15.62
C GLU A 112 5.72 -18.47 -14.87
N LEU A 113 5.32 -19.64 -14.36
CA LEU A 113 4.14 -19.80 -13.52
C LEU A 113 4.23 -18.92 -12.26
N MET A 114 5.33 -18.98 -11.51
CA MET A 114 5.52 -18.17 -10.30
C MET A 114 5.46 -16.66 -10.59
N ILE A 115 6.05 -16.23 -11.72
CA ILE A 115 6.04 -14.83 -12.15
C ILE A 115 4.62 -14.40 -12.51
N ARG A 116 3.93 -15.19 -13.35
CA ARG A 116 2.58 -14.90 -13.82
C ARG A 116 1.61 -14.76 -12.65
N THR A 117 1.57 -15.75 -11.75
CA THR A 117 0.70 -15.73 -10.57
C THR A 117 0.97 -14.51 -9.69
N SER A 118 2.25 -14.15 -9.47
CA SER A 118 2.60 -12.97 -8.67
C SER A 118 2.18 -11.65 -9.33
N VAL A 119 2.30 -11.55 -10.66
CA VAL A 119 1.89 -10.36 -11.42
C VAL A 119 0.38 -10.21 -11.47
N GLU A 120 -0.35 -11.29 -11.74
CA GLU A 120 -1.81 -11.33 -11.72
C GLU A 120 -2.33 -10.93 -10.34
N ALA A 121 -1.80 -11.54 -9.27
CA ALA A 121 -2.18 -11.21 -7.91
C ALA A 121 -1.90 -9.74 -7.56
N ARG A 122 -0.79 -9.17 -8.05
CA ARG A 122 -0.46 -7.75 -7.85
C ARG A 122 -1.43 -6.83 -8.58
N ASN A 123 -1.79 -7.16 -9.82
CA ASN A 123 -2.72 -6.35 -10.60
C ASN A 123 -4.12 -6.39 -10.00
N GLU A 124 -4.56 -7.57 -9.56
CA GLU A 124 -5.83 -7.71 -8.88
C GLU A 124 -5.82 -6.97 -7.53
N LEU A 125 -4.74 -7.07 -6.75
CA LEU A 125 -4.62 -6.36 -5.48
C LEU A 125 -4.66 -4.85 -5.67
N LYS A 126 -4.06 -4.32 -6.76
CA LYS A 126 -4.18 -2.90 -7.12
C LYS A 126 -5.62 -2.52 -7.41
N GLY A 127 -6.33 -3.30 -8.22
CA GLY A 127 -7.75 -3.06 -8.51
C GLY A 127 -8.61 -3.12 -7.24
N LEU A 128 -8.34 -4.08 -6.37
CA LEU A 128 -9.02 -4.25 -5.08
C LEU A 128 -8.79 -3.05 -4.16
N ARG A 129 -7.54 -2.59 -4.05
CA ARG A 129 -7.19 -1.42 -3.23
C ARG A 129 -7.73 -0.12 -3.80
N GLU A 130 -7.82 0.02 -5.12
CA GLU A 130 -8.46 1.18 -5.73
C GLU A 130 -9.97 1.18 -5.47
N LYS A 131 -10.61 0.02 -5.57
CA LYS A 131 -12.04 -0.16 -5.25
C LYS A 131 -12.35 0.21 -3.80
N TYR A 132 -11.45 -0.10 -2.87
CA TYR A 132 -11.62 0.17 -1.42
C TYR A 132 -10.90 1.42 -0.94
N ARG A 133 -10.43 2.26 -1.88
CA ARG A 133 -9.71 3.50 -1.57
C ARG A 133 -10.61 4.43 -0.77
N THR A 134 -10.08 4.96 0.33
CA THR A 134 -10.76 6.01 1.11
C THR A 134 -10.39 7.40 0.59
N GLU A 135 -11.18 8.42 0.95
CA GLU A 135 -10.86 9.83 0.67
C GLU A 135 -9.46 10.25 1.18
N PHE A 136 -8.98 9.61 2.25
CA PHE A 136 -7.64 9.83 2.83
C PHE A 136 -6.49 9.16 2.08
N ASP A 137 -6.78 8.23 1.16
CA ASP A 137 -5.77 7.49 0.44
C ASP A 137 -5.33 8.17 -0.86
N THR A 138 -6.01 9.24 -1.26
CA THR A 138 -5.65 10.04 -2.45
C THR A 138 -4.31 10.75 -2.25
N PRO A 139 -3.46 10.85 -3.30
CA PRO A 139 -2.24 11.67 -3.25
C PRO A 139 -2.53 13.12 -2.84
N GLU A 140 -3.65 13.66 -3.29
CA GLU A 140 -4.10 15.03 -3.05
C GLU A 140 -4.43 15.24 -1.56
N ALA A 141 -5.26 14.36 -0.96
CA ALA A 141 -5.60 14.46 0.46
C ALA A 141 -4.37 14.27 1.38
N ARG A 142 -3.44 13.40 0.99
CA ARG A 142 -2.17 13.22 1.72
C ARG A 142 -1.31 14.48 1.66
N LYS A 143 -1.26 15.13 0.50
CA LYS A 143 -0.52 16.37 0.30
C LYS A 143 -1.15 17.52 1.08
N GLU A 144 -2.47 17.70 0.96
CA GLU A 144 -3.22 18.74 1.69
C GLU A 144 -3.04 18.60 3.20
N PHE A 145 -3.18 17.38 3.74
CA PHE A 145 -2.97 17.15 5.17
C PHE A 145 -1.50 17.41 5.58
N SER A 146 -0.53 16.98 4.77
CA SER A 146 0.88 17.24 5.05
C SER A 146 1.21 18.73 5.03
N GLU A 147 0.61 19.52 4.13
CA GLU A 147 0.79 20.96 4.06
C GLU A 147 0.14 21.65 5.26
N ARG A 148 -1.07 21.23 5.64
CA ARG A 148 -1.75 21.69 6.86
C ARG A 148 -0.93 21.43 8.11
N ILE A 149 -0.41 20.21 8.29
CA ILE A 149 0.42 19.85 9.44
C ILE A 149 1.75 20.61 9.47
N ARG A 150 2.35 20.90 8.30
CA ARG A 150 3.59 21.67 8.22
C ARG A 150 3.38 23.15 8.61
N ALA A 151 2.20 23.70 8.35
CA ALA A 151 1.86 25.08 8.68
C ALA A 151 1.56 25.29 10.19
N VAL A 152 1.33 24.22 10.95
CA VAL A 152 1.02 24.31 12.39
C VAL A 152 2.31 24.36 13.20
N THR A 153 2.56 25.50 13.85
CA THR A 153 3.74 25.74 14.67
C THR A 153 3.58 25.25 16.11
N ASP A 154 2.35 25.18 16.62
CA ASP A 154 2.07 24.66 17.97
C ASP A 154 2.15 23.14 18.01
N ALA A 155 2.90 22.60 18.96
CA ALA A 155 3.15 21.17 19.07
C ALA A 155 1.91 20.39 19.53
N GLU A 156 1.12 20.96 20.44
CA GLU A 156 -0.09 20.28 20.96
C GLU A 156 -1.21 20.30 19.92
N GLU A 157 -1.45 21.42 19.23
CA GLU A 157 -2.41 21.47 18.13
C GLU A 157 -1.99 20.56 16.97
N ARG A 158 -0.70 20.48 16.65
CA ARG A 158 -0.19 19.53 15.63
C ARG A 158 -0.49 18.08 16.04
N LYS A 159 -0.28 17.73 17.30
CA LYS A 159 -0.57 16.39 17.84
C LYS A 159 -2.06 16.08 17.81
N ARG A 160 -2.90 17.05 18.17
CA ARG A 160 -4.36 16.94 18.09
C ARG A 160 -4.83 16.67 16.66
N LEU A 161 -4.37 17.47 15.69
CA LEU A 161 -4.73 17.30 14.27
C LEU A 161 -4.28 15.96 13.69
N LEU A 162 -3.12 15.44 14.12
CA LEU A 162 -2.67 14.10 13.77
C LEU A 162 -3.61 13.02 14.32
N ALA A 163 -4.01 13.14 15.59
CA ALA A 163 -4.94 12.21 16.22
C ALA A 163 -6.33 12.23 15.57
N GLU A 164 -6.89 13.42 15.32
CA GLU A 164 -8.17 13.60 14.63
C GLU A 164 -8.13 13.01 13.21
N HIS A 165 -7.05 13.27 12.47
CA HIS A 165 -6.87 12.71 11.13
C HIS A 165 -6.76 11.18 11.15
N ASP A 166 -6.04 10.61 12.10
CA ASP A 166 -5.92 9.16 12.23
C ASP A 166 -7.23 8.49 12.65
N GLU A 167 -8.02 9.14 13.50
CA GLU A 167 -9.36 8.70 13.87
C GLU A 167 -10.32 8.75 12.68
N ALA A 168 -10.32 9.84 11.93
CA ALA A 168 -11.13 9.98 10.72
C ALA A 168 -10.75 8.91 9.67
N ARG A 169 -9.45 8.67 9.47
CA ARG A 169 -8.95 7.61 8.58
C ARG A 169 -9.42 6.23 9.06
N ARG A 170 -9.35 5.95 10.37
CA ARG A 170 -9.85 4.69 10.95
C ARG A 170 -11.35 4.53 10.71
N ALA A 171 -12.15 5.56 10.99
CA ALA A 171 -13.59 5.54 10.78
C ALA A 171 -13.97 5.33 9.30
N ALA A 172 -13.30 6.02 8.38
CA ALA A 172 -13.54 5.86 6.94
C ALA A 172 -13.19 4.45 6.45
N ARG A 173 -12.10 3.86 6.95
CA ARG A 173 -11.77 2.46 6.67
C ARG A 173 -12.83 1.51 7.23
N THR A 174 -13.25 1.68 8.48
CA THR A 174 -14.29 0.85 9.09
C THR A 174 -15.61 0.93 8.32
N ARG A 175 -16.01 2.13 7.85
CA ARG A 175 -17.19 2.30 7.00
C ARG A 175 -17.06 1.55 5.68
N LYS A 176 -15.92 1.70 4.99
CA LYS A 176 -15.64 0.96 3.75
C LYS A 176 -15.61 -0.55 3.97
N GLU A 177 -15.03 -1.01 5.07
CA GLU A 177 -15.03 -2.43 5.43
C GLU A 177 -16.44 -2.96 5.73
N ALA A 178 -17.27 -2.17 6.43
CA ALA A 178 -18.66 -2.52 6.71
C ALA A 178 -19.53 -2.59 5.44
N GLU A 179 -19.33 -1.67 4.49
CA GLU A 179 -20.03 -1.65 3.19
C GLU A 179 -19.72 -2.88 2.32
N HIS A 180 -18.54 -3.49 2.48
CA HIS A 180 -18.02 -4.49 1.56
C HIS A 180 -17.83 -5.89 2.16
N GLY A 181 -17.87 -6.00 3.49
CA GLY A 181 -17.80 -7.26 4.22
C GLY A 181 -16.42 -7.92 4.24
N PHE A 182 -16.35 -9.02 4.99
CA PHE A 182 -15.16 -9.86 5.14
C PHE A 182 -14.54 -10.43 3.83
N PRO A 183 -15.29 -10.73 2.76
CA PRO A 183 -14.73 -11.36 1.55
C PRO A 183 -13.64 -10.55 0.85
N GLY A 184 -13.72 -9.20 0.91
CA GLY A 184 -12.69 -8.33 0.36
C GLY A 184 -11.35 -8.46 1.10
N ARG A 185 -11.40 -8.61 2.43
CA ARG A 185 -10.22 -8.76 3.29
C ARG A 185 -9.59 -10.15 3.14
N ALA A 186 -10.41 -11.19 3.05
CA ALA A 186 -9.98 -12.56 2.74
C ALA A 186 -9.27 -12.64 1.37
N ARG A 187 -9.89 -12.04 0.35
CA ARG A 187 -9.30 -11.97 -1.00
C ARG A 187 -7.99 -11.18 -1.00
N GLU A 188 -7.93 -10.02 -0.34
CA GLU A 188 -6.68 -9.26 -0.21
C GLU A 188 -5.55 -10.10 0.41
N LYS A 189 -5.82 -10.81 1.51
CA LYS A 189 -4.83 -11.68 2.15
C LYS A 189 -4.34 -12.79 1.21
N ARG A 190 -5.24 -13.41 0.46
CA ARG A 190 -4.89 -14.41 -0.56
C ARG A 190 -3.98 -13.82 -1.64
N LEU A 191 -4.33 -12.66 -2.18
CA LEU A 191 -3.54 -11.98 -3.20
C LEU A 191 -2.13 -11.62 -2.67
N ILE A 192 -2.03 -11.17 -1.42
CA ILE A 192 -0.73 -10.88 -0.79
C ILE A 192 0.14 -12.14 -0.70
N ALA A 193 -0.43 -13.28 -0.35
CA ALA A 193 0.31 -14.55 -0.32
C ALA A 193 0.73 -15.01 -1.73
N LEU A 194 -0.17 -14.94 -2.72
CA LEU A 194 0.14 -15.26 -4.12
C LEU A 194 1.24 -14.35 -4.69
N MET A 195 1.27 -13.07 -4.31
CA MET A 195 2.36 -12.17 -4.68
C MET A 195 3.73 -12.62 -4.15
N GLN A 196 3.76 -13.25 -2.97
CA GLN A 196 4.99 -13.70 -2.31
C GLN A 196 5.57 -14.99 -2.92
N VAL A 197 4.79 -15.75 -3.67
CA VAL A 197 5.22 -16.99 -4.36
C VAL A 197 6.51 -16.77 -5.18
N GLN A 198 6.56 -15.70 -5.98
CA GLN A 198 7.75 -15.37 -6.76
C GLN A 198 8.98 -15.15 -5.86
N ASN A 199 8.79 -14.56 -4.67
CA ASN A 199 9.87 -14.33 -3.73
C ASN A 199 10.34 -15.65 -3.08
N LEU A 200 9.41 -16.55 -2.73
CA LEU A 200 9.75 -17.88 -2.21
C LEU A 200 10.59 -18.66 -3.23
N TRP A 201 10.17 -18.67 -4.49
CA TRP A 201 10.91 -19.31 -5.57
C TRP A 201 12.32 -18.73 -5.74
N ARG A 202 12.45 -17.39 -5.76
CA ARG A 202 13.76 -16.72 -5.84
C ARG A 202 14.66 -17.09 -4.66
N MET A 203 14.13 -17.08 -3.45
CA MET A 203 14.89 -17.46 -2.25
C MET A 203 15.36 -18.92 -2.31
N ASN A 204 14.50 -19.82 -2.78
CA ASN A 204 14.87 -21.24 -2.98
C ASN A 204 15.97 -21.42 -4.03
N SER A 205 15.99 -20.60 -5.08
CA SER A 205 17.04 -20.67 -6.11
C SER A 205 18.45 -20.38 -5.57
N PHE A 206 18.59 -19.72 -4.42
CA PHE A 206 19.86 -19.57 -3.72
C PHE A 206 20.22 -20.82 -2.90
N VAL A 207 19.23 -21.45 -2.25
CA VAL A 207 19.43 -22.71 -1.52
C VAL A 207 19.86 -23.82 -2.49
N ALA A 208 19.25 -23.87 -3.68
CA ALA A 208 19.57 -24.86 -4.71
C ALA A 208 21.03 -24.77 -5.25
N GLN A 209 21.77 -23.70 -4.94
CA GLN A 209 23.20 -23.59 -5.29
C GLN A 209 24.10 -24.35 -4.31
N ASN A 210 23.58 -24.72 -3.14
CA ASN A 210 24.28 -25.55 -2.18
C ASN A 210 24.03 -27.01 -2.51
N GLU A 211 25.07 -27.71 -2.96
CA GLU A 211 24.97 -29.12 -3.38
C GLU A 211 24.48 -30.03 -2.24
N ALA A 212 24.74 -29.69 -0.96
CA ALA A 212 24.25 -30.46 0.17
C ALA A 212 22.74 -30.30 0.44
N LEU A 213 22.10 -29.28 -0.12
CA LEU A 213 20.67 -28.95 0.06
C LEU A 213 19.88 -29.02 -1.25
N LYS A 214 20.50 -29.51 -2.31
CA LYS A 214 19.93 -29.47 -3.67
C LYS A 214 18.64 -30.27 -3.79
N GLU A 215 18.61 -31.47 -3.24
CA GLU A 215 17.43 -32.34 -3.24
C GLU A 215 16.28 -31.71 -2.43
N ASP A 216 16.57 -31.19 -1.23
CA ASP A 216 15.60 -30.47 -0.40
C ASP A 216 15.04 -29.22 -1.13
N ALA A 217 15.89 -28.50 -1.86
CA ALA A 217 15.50 -27.34 -2.64
C ALA A 217 14.64 -27.71 -3.85
N GLU A 218 14.91 -28.83 -4.52
CA GLU A 218 14.08 -29.34 -5.60
C GLU A 218 12.71 -29.79 -5.09
N GLN A 219 12.66 -30.51 -3.96
CA GLN A 219 11.39 -30.89 -3.32
C GLN A 219 10.55 -29.67 -2.91
N PHE A 220 11.21 -28.60 -2.42
CA PHE A 220 10.52 -27.35 -2.14
C PHE A 220 9.96 -26.69 -3.41
N ASP A 221 10.72 -26.69 -4.51
CA ASP A 221 10.28 -26.15 -5.80
C ASP A 221 9.04 -26.90 -6.33
N ASP A 222 9.05 -28.24 -6.23
CA ASP A 222 7.89 -29.09 -6.56
C ASP A 222 6.67 -28.72 -5.70
N SER A 223 6.86 -28.66 -4.38
CA SER A 223 5.80 -28.33 -3.43
C SER A 223 5.20 -26.94 -3.67
N LEU A 224 6.04 -25.95 -4.01
CA LEU A 224 5.59 -24.60 -4.34
C LEU A 224 4.82 -24.59 -5.67
N ALA A 225 5.29 -25.31 -6.68
CA ALA A 225 4.62 -25.42 -7.97
C ALA A 225 3.25 -26.09 -7.86
N GLU A 226 3.16 -27.18 -7.11
CA GLU A 226 1.92 -27.88 -6.81
C GLU A 226 0.94 -26.98 -6.04
N TRP A 227 1.44 -26.29 -5.01
CA TRP A 227 0.62 -25.36 -4.24
C TRP A 227 0.02 -24.26 -5.09
N VAL A 228 0.80 -23.66 -5.99
CA VAL A 228 0.29 -22.62 -6.92
C VAL A 228 -0.79 -23.19 -7.83
N ALA A 229 -0.59 -24.39 -8.38
CA ALA A 229 -1.54 -25.03 -9.29
C ALA A 229 -2.90 -25.31 -8.63
N HIS A 230 -2.92 -25.60 -7.33
CA HIS A 230 -4.15 -25.93 -6.59
C HIS A 230 -4.70 -24.76 -5.75
N SER A 231 -4.00 -23.63 -5.72
CA SER A 231 -4.28 -22.52 -4.80
C SER A 231 -5.69 -21.91 -4.93
N GLU A 232 -6.30 -21.98 -6.11
CA GLU A 232 -7.65 -21.45 -6.36
C GLU A 232 -8.76 -22.32 -5.75
N GLY A 233 -8.54 -23.63 -5.61
CA GLY A 233 -9.53 -24.58 -5.12
C GLY A 233 -9.54 -24.76 -3.59
N MET A 234 -8.55 -24.21 -2.89
CA MET A 234 -8.40 -24.37 -1.44
C MET A 234 -9.45 -23.57 -0.66
N SER A 235 -9.78 -24.03 0.55
CA SER A 235 -10.46 -23.18 1.56
C SER A 235 -9.55 -22.03 2.04
N GLU A 236 -10.08 -21.01 2.72
CA GLU A 236 -9.26 -19.88 3.18
C GLU A 236 -8.25 -20.33 4.25
N GLU A 237 -8.71 -21.16 5.18
CA GLU A 237 -7.91 -21.74 6.25
C GLU A 237 -6.80 -22.63 5.70
N GLU A 238 -7.14 -23.51 4.75
CA GLU A 238 -6.19 -24.42 4.10
C GLU A 238 -5.15 -23.64 3.30
N PHE A 239 -5.58 -22.65 2.51
CA PHE A 239 -4.69 -21.81 1.71
C PHE A 239 -3.64 -21.12 2.59
N HIS A 240 -4.07 -20.47 3.68
CA HIS A 240 -3.15 -19.76 4.55
C HIS A 240 -2.27 -20.68 5.38
N ARG A 241 -2.81 -21.81 5.85
CA ARG A 241 -2.04 -22.83 6.58
C ARG A 241 -0.94 -23.43 5.71
N SER A 242 -1.29 -23.91 4.52
CA SER A 242 -0.35 -24.52 3.57
C SER A 242 0.71 -23.52 3.09
N PHE A 243 0.32 -22.27 2.81
CA PHE A 243 1.27 -21.21 2.48
C PHE A 243 2.27 -20.93 3.61
N ASN A 244 1.80 -20.91 4.86
CA ASN A 244 2.67 -20.72 6.02
C ASN A 244 3.61 -21.91 6.22
N THR A 245 3.18 -23.13 5.92
CA THR A 245 4.05 -24.30 5.89
C THR A 245 5.18 -24.09 4.88
N LEU A 246 4.87 -23.71 3.63
CA LEU A 246 5.90 -23.43 2.62
C LEU A 246 6.89 -22.35 3.08
N ARG A 247 6.40 -21.25 3.67
CA ARG A 247 7.27 -20.22 4.23
C ARG A 247 8.20 -20.75 5.31
N THR A 248 7.69 -21.59 6.19
CA THR A 248 8.44 -22.16 7.31
C THR A 248 9.49 -23.15 6.81
N THR A 249 9.11 -24.05 5.89
CA THR A 249 10.03 -25.00 5.24
C THR A 249 11.18 -24.27 4.56
N LEU A 250 10.89 -23.25 3.74
CA LEU A 250 11.94 -22.48 3.07
C LEU A 250 12.84 -21.73 4.06
N ASN A 251 12.28 -21.16 5.13
CA ASN A 251 13.09 -20.52 6.16
C ASN A 251 14.03 -21.50 6.84
N ALA A 252 13.58 -22.73 7.13
CA ALA A 252 14.44 -23.78 7.69
C ALA A 252 15.59 -24.15 6.73
N LEU A 253 15.29 -24.28 5.43
CA LEU A 253 16.32 -24.51 4.42
C LEU A 253 17.33 -23.37 4.34
N ARG A 254 16.86 -22.12 4.40
CA ARG A 254 17.74 -20.94 4.40
C ARG A 254 18.65 -20.88 5.62
N VAL A 255 18.16 -21.24 6.80
CA VAL A 255 18.99 -21.30 8.01
C VAL A 255 20.09 -22.36 7.87
N ARG A 256 19.75 -23.53 7.33
CA ARG A 256 20.74 -24.60 7.03
C ARG A 256 21.75 -24.21 5.94
N ASN A 257 21.32 -23.38 4.99
CA ASN A 257 22.17 -22.91 3.90
C ASN A 257 23.28 -21.96 4.35
N GLY A 258 23.11 -21.32 5.52
CA GLY A 258 24.02 -20.29 6.02
C GLY A 258 23.75 -18.88 5.44
N PRO A 259 24.35 -17.85 6.06
CA PRO A 259 24.23 -16.46 5.61
C PRO A 259 24.87 -16.19 4.25
#